data_AF-A0AAW1CKP7-F1
#
_entry.id   AF-A0AAW1CKP7-F1
#
_cell.length_a   1.000
_cell.length_b   1.000
_cell.length_c   1.000
_cell.angle_alpha   90.00
_cell.angle_beta   90.00
_cell.angle_gamma   90.00
#
_symmetry.space_group_name_H-M   'P 1'
#
loop_
_entity.id
_entity.type
_entity.pdbx_description
1 polymer ?
#
loop_
_entity_poly.entity_id
_entity_poly.type
_entity_poly.pdbx_seq_one_letter_code
_entity_poly.pdbx_strand_id
1 'polypeptide(L)'
;MKMKELKGLQRKMKIAELKEKLKNVKGKSLNKKSALKRKGLKNRLKKKIKVEKRLKEKLNKKKNKKSQSPTTDEKVVTDSPVKKQETSKQDEPNGLVFSKFDFPEVDENSKKKGHVDPMRMLQKVEKSHKKLREMEARGRIEKVKEIKQKLTWDSTIKKAAGEKVKDDIDLLKKSVRKIKNAKNRSKKKWEEREKNKVQKMEEAQKKRKTNLLNKKKEKQKKKVKKLIKKGRIVT
;
A
#
# COMPACT_ATOMS: atom_id res chain seq x y z
N MET A 1 -29.61 -8.07 28.73
CA MET A 1 -28.84 -6.95 28.13
C MET A 1 -27.65 -6.50 28.99
N LYS A 2 -27.74 -6.53 30.33
CA LYS A 2 -26.69 -6.16 31.31
C LYS A 2 -25.26 -6.64 30.99
N MET A 3 -25.05 -7.88 30.54
CA MET A 3 -23.71 -8.42 30.25
C MET A 3 -22.97 -7.74 29.07
N LYS A 4 -23.69 -7.20 28.08
CA LYS A 4 -23.07 -6.49 26.94
C LYS A 4 -22.62 -5.08 27.33
N GLU A 5 -23.40 -4.41 28.17
CA GLU A 5 -23.10 -3.09 28.72
C GLU A 5 -21.90 -3.15 29.66
N LEU A 6 -21.87 -4.14 30.56
CA LEU A 6 -20.73 -4.39 31.45
C LEU A 6 -19.42 -4.59 30.68
N LYS A 7 -19.43 -5.41 29.62
CA LYS A 7 -18.28 -5.58 28.71
C LYS A 7 -17.91 -4.30 27.97
N GLY A 8 -18.87 -3.41 27.71
CA GLY A 8 -18.66 -2.10 27.11
C GLY A 8 -17.93 -1.15 28.07
N LEU A 9 -18.37 -1.07 29.31
CA LEU A 9 -17.72 -0.30 30.38
C LEU A 9 -16.28 -0.78 30.63
N GLN A 10 -16.08 -2.09 30.78
CA GLN A 10 -14.74 -2.67 30.94
C GLN A 10 -13.78 -2.31 29.79
N ARG A 11 -14.29 -2.21 28.56
CA ARG A 11 -13.48 -1.78 27.40
C ARG A 11 -13.12 -0.30 27.47
N LYS A 12 -14.07 0.57 27.84
CA LYS A 12 -13.82 2.01 28.01
C LYS A 12 -12.79 2.27 29.11
N MET A 13 -12.93 1.62 30.28
CA MET A 13 -11.95 1.72 31.36
C MET A 13 -10.56 1.27 30.91
N LYS A 14 -10.46 0.15 30.20
CA LYS A 14 -9.17 -0.35 29.69
C LYS A 14 -8.57 0.51 28.58
N ILE A 15 -9.36 1.36 27.91
CA ILE A 15 -8.85 2.37 26.97
C ILE A 15 -8.32 3.58 27.74
N ALA A 16 -9.03 4.02 28.78
CA ALA A 16 -8.59 5.11 29.66
C ALA A 16 -7.25 4.78 30.34
N GLU A 17 -7.15 3.59 30.93
CA GLU A 17 -5.92 3.07 31.54
C GLU A 17 -4.72 3.08 30.57
N LEU A 18 -4.95 2.70 29.30
CA LEU A 18 -3.89 2.74 28.28
C LEU A 18 -3.49 4.15 27.88
N LYS A 19 -4.42 5.12 27.89
CA LYS A 19 -4.12 6.53 27.63
C LYS A 19 -3.30 7.13 28.77
N GLU A 20 -3.67 6.81 30.01
CA GLU A 20 -2.96 7.26 31.21
C GLU A 20 -1.53 6.68 31.26
N LYS A 21 -1.38 5.36 31.05
CA LYS A 21 -0.05 4.74 30.93
C LYS A 21 0.79 5.34 29.80
N LEU A 22 0.17 5.82 28.72
CA LEU A 22 0.89 6.49 27.64
C LEU A 22 1.30 7.92 28.00
N LYS A 23 0.47 8.67 28.75
CA LYS A 23 0.83 9.97 29.32
C LYS A 23 2.02 9.81 30.28
N ASN A 24 1.99 8.81 31.14
CA ASN A 24 3.06 8.54 32.10
C ASN A 24 4.38 8.17 31.43
N VAL A 25 4.36 7.63 30.20
CA VAL A 25 5.56 7.30 29.41
C VAL A 25 5.94 8.42 28.42
N LYS A 26 5.11 9.46 28.26
CA LYS A 26 5.42 10.65 27.46
C LYS A 26 6.50 11.46 28.22
N GLY A 27 7.58 11.81 27.54
CA GLY A 27 8.73 12.53 28.13
C GLY A 27 9.90 11.65 28.59
N LYS A 28 9.69 10.38 28.97
CA LYS A 28 10.75 9.50 29.53
C LYS A 28 11.59 8.71 28.48
N SER A 29 11.83 9.26 27.28
CA SER A 29 12.49 8.50 26.20
C SER A 29 13.95 8.88 25.94
N LEU A 30 14.87 8.31 26.74
CA LEU A 30 16.30 8.27 26.43
C LEU A 30 16.76 6.87 25.94
N ASN A 31 16.06 5.78 26.35
CA ASN A 31 16.52 4.41 26.10
C ASN A 31 15.67 3.63 25.06
N LYS A 32 16.32 2.76 24.27
CA LYS A 32 15.67 1.91 23.24
C LYS A 32 14.53 1.03 23.80
N LYS A 33 14.69 0.53 25.04
CA LYS A 33 13.70 -0.28 25.76
C LYS A 33 12.43 0.51 26.11
N SER A 34 12.54 1.79 26.49
CA SER A 34 11.36 2.62 26.79
C SER A 34 10.63 3.04 25.52
N ALA A 35 11.35 3.28 24.42
CA ALA A 35 10.77 3.52 23.10
C ALA A 35 9.94 2.32 22.59
N LEU A 36 10.44 1.09 22.76
CA LEU A 36 9.73 -0.15 22.44
C LEU A 36 8.46 -0.32 23.28
N LYS A 37 8.53 -0.10 24.60
CA LYS A 37 7.36 -0.12 25.49
C LYS A 37 6.31 0.89 25.02
N ARG A 38 6.69 2.14 24.75
CA ARG A 38 5.80 3.20 24.23
C ARG A 38 5.12 2.81 22.91
N LYS A 39 5.87 2.23 21.96
CA LYS A 39 5.33 1.72 20.69
C LYS A 39 4.32 0.59 20.93
N GLY A 40 4.62 -0.34 21.83
CA GLY A 40 3.71 -1.43 22.21
C GLY A 40 2.39 -0.92 22.80
N LEU A 41 2.43 0.05 23.72
CA LEU A 41 1.24 0.67 24.31
C LEU A 41 0.40 1.40 23.25
N LYS A 42 1.03 2.20 22.37
CA LYS A 42 0.33 2.89 21.26
C LYS A 42 -0.39 1.90 20.34
N ASN A 43 0.25 0.78 20.01
CA ASN A 43 -0.35 -0.25 19.15
C ASN A 43 -1.54 -0.95 19.83
N ARG A 44 -1.43 -1.25 21.14
CA ARG A 44 -2.54 -1.82 21.93
C ARG A 44 -3.74 -0.86 22.00
N LEU A 45 -3.48 0.44 22.21
CA LEU A 45 -4.52 1.48 22.22
C LEU A 45 -5.24 1.58 20.85
N LYS A 46 -4.46 1.68 19.76
CA LYS A 46 -5.02 1.74 18.38
C LYS A 46 -5.91 0.52 18.07
N LYS A 47 -5.48 -0.69 18.45
CA LYS A 47 -6.28 -1.92 18.27
C LYS A 47 -7.61 -1.85 19.00
N LYS A 48 -7.62 -1.40 20.26
CA LYS A 48 -8.86 -1.29 21.06
C LYS A 48 -9.82 -0.24 20.52
N ILE A 49 -9.32 0.94 20.15
CA ILE A 49 -10.13 2.01 19.53
C ILE A 49 -10.76 1.51 18.22
N LYS A 50 -10.00 0.79 17.38
CA LYS A 50 -10.52 0.24 16.11
C LYS A 50 -11.65 -0.77 16.34
N VAL A 51 -11.54 -1.61 17.38
CA VAL A 51 -12.59 -2.56 17.75
C VAL A 51 -13.84 -1.82 18.24
N GLU A 52 -13.68 -0.79 19.07
CA GLU A 52 -14.80 0.04 19.55
C GLU A 52 -15.51 0.77 18.39
N LYS A 53 -14.76 1.36 17.46
CA LYS A 53 -15.31 2.04 16.27
C LYS A 53 -16.14 1.08 15.42
N ARG A 54 -15.63 -0.12 15.14
CA ARG A 54 -16.36 -1.16 14.39
C ARG A 54 -17.65 -1.61 15.09
N LEU A 55 -17.63 -1.68 16.42
CA LEU A 55 -18.83 -2.02 17.20
C LEU A 55 -19.87 -0.91 17.15
N LYS A 56 -19.46 0.37 17.24
CA LYS A 56 -20.34 1.53 17.09
C LYS A 56 -20.96 1.58 15.68
N GLU A 57 -20.16 1.38 14.63
CA GLU A 57 -20.64 1.30 13.25
C GLU A 57 -21.67 0.18 13.06
N LYS A 58 -21.43 -1.01 13.64
CA LYS A 58 -22.41 -2.11 13.62
C LYS A 58 -23.70 -1.78 14.37
N LEU A 59 -23.60 -1.06 15.49
CA LEU A 59 -24.76 -0.64 16.27
C LEU A 59 -25.59 0.40 15.49
N ASN A 60 -24.94 1.38 14.87
CA ASN A 60 -25.60 2.41 14.05
C ASN A 60 -26.28 1.80 12.81
N LYS A 61 -25.62 0.85 12.12
CA LYS A 61 -26.25 0.10 11.01
C LYS A 61 -27.46 -0.72 11.46
N LYS A 62 -27.46 -1.24 12.68
CA LYS A 62 -28.59 -1.99 13.24
C LYS A 62 -29.73 -1.08 13.71
N LYS A 63 -29.45 0.17 14.08
CA LYS A 63 -30.46 1.20 14.37
C LYS A 63 -31.13 1.70 13.08
N ASN A 64 -30.35 2.01 12.04
CA ASN A 64 -30.91 2.44 10.74
C ASN A 64 -31.71 1.34 10.01
N LYS A 65 -31.43 0.05 10.26
CA LYS A 65 -32.24 -1.07 9.74
C LYS A 65 -33.51 -1.36 10.53
N LYS A 66 -33.70 -0.75 11.71
CA LYS A 66 -34.92 -0.90 12.53
C LYS A 66 -35.93 0.23 12.32
N SER A 67 -35.55 1.30 11.64
CA SER A 67 -36.44 2.39 11.19
C SER A 67 -37.03 2.14 9.79
N GLN A 68 -36.81 0.95 9.22
CA GLN A 68 -37.48 0.49 8.00
C GLN A 68 -37.92 -0.95 8.25
N SER A 69 -39.22 -1.13 8.46
CA SER A 69 -39.92 -2.41 8.48
C SER A 69 -41.22 -2.24 7.67
N PRO A 70 -41.86 -3.31 7.17
CA PRO A 70 -42.00 -3.54 5.73
C PRO A 70 -43.47 -3.56 5.29
N THR A 71 -43.71 -3.23 4.02
CA THR A 71 -44.98 -3.54 3.34
C THR A 71 -44.73 -4.61 2.28
N THR A 72 -45.34 -5.77 2.54
CA THR A 72 -45.92 -6.75 1.59
C THR A 72 -46.62 -6.06 0.41
N ASP A 73 -46.76 -6.58 -0.81
CA ASP A 73 -46.47 -7.85 -1.48
C ASP A 73 -46.44 -7.56 -3.00
N GLU A 74 -46.06 -8.58 -3.77
CA GLU A 74 -46.39 -8.85 -5.18
C GLU A 74 -45.28 -8.80 -6.24
N LYS A 75 -45.34 -9.90 -7.00
CA LYS A 75 -44.47 -10.37 -8.07
C LYS A 75 -44.70 -9.54 -9.34
N VAL A 76 -43.71 -9.42 -10.22
CA VAL A 76 -43.78 -9.84 -11.64
C VAL A 76 -42.37 -9.77 -12.25
N VAL A 77 -42.08 -10.80 -13.04
CA VAL A 77 -40.88 -11.05 -13.84
C VAL A 77 -40.91 -10.21 -15.12
N THR A 78 -39.78 -9.65 -15.56
CA THR A 78 -39.21 -9.83 -16.91
C THR A 78 -37.92 -9.01 -17.12
N ASP A 79 -37.06 -9.57 -17.95
CA ASP A 79 -35.69 -9.14 -18.28
C ASP A 79 -35.60 -7.94 -19.24
N SER A 80 -34.42 -7.32 -19.19
CA SER A 80 -33.68 -6.62 -20.27
C SER A 80 -33.68 -5.08 -20.36
N PRO A 81 -32.56 -4.48 -20.88
CA PRO A 81 -32.03 -3.22 -20.38
C PRO A 81 -32.02 -2.06 -21.40
N VAL A 82 -32.33 -0.83 -20.99
CA VAL A 82 -32.15 0.37 -21.83
C VAL A 82 -31.66 1.59 -21.02
N LYS A 83 -30.41 1.96 -21.30
CA LYS A 83 -29.86 3.30 -21.65
C LYS A 83 -30.43 4.59 -21.00
N LYS A 84 -29.49 5.32 -20.37
CA LYS A 84 -29.24 6.79 -20.33
C LYS A 84 -30.44 7.73 -20.31
N GLN A 85 -30.51 8.60 -19.29
CA GLN A 85 -30.77 10.04 -19.49
C GLN A 85 -29.98 10.89 -18.49
N GLU A 86 -29.18 11.79 -19.05
CA GLU A 86 -28.63 12.99 -18.41
C GLU A 86 -29.73 14.05 -18.38
N THR A 87 -29.88 14.76 -17.27
CA THR A 87 -30.68 15.99 -17.21
C THR A 87 -29.84 17.13 -16.65
N SER A 88 -29.46 18.01 -17.58
CA SER A 88 -29.03 19.38 -17.36
C SER A 88 -30.23 20.26 -16.99
N LYS A 89 -30.13 21.04 -15.91
CA LYS A 89 -30.82 22.32 -15.66
C LYS A 89 -29.96 23.11 -14.66
N GLN A 90 -29.22 24.10 -15.14
CA GLN A 90 -29.56 25.53 -15.21
C GLN A 90 -29.23 26.29 -13.93
N ASP A 91 -28.43 27.32 -14.13
CA ASP A 91 -27.83 28.24 -13.17
C ASP A 91 -28.85 29.26 -12.64
N GLU A 92 -28.87 29.45 -11.33
CA GLU A 92 -29.52 30.57 -10.65
C GLU A 92 -28.45 31.59 -10.21
N PRO A 93 -28.67 32.91 -10.39
CA PRO A 93 -27.62 33.92 -10.30
C PRO A 93 -27.52 34.52 -8.89
N ASN A 94 -27.40 33.74 -7.83
CA ASN A 94 -26.85 34.24 -6.54
C ASN A 94 -26.54 33.12 -5.52
N GLY A 95 -25.92 32.03 -5.95
CA GLY A 95 -25.47 30.96 -5.07
C GLY A 95 -23.96 30.97 -4.90
N LEU A 96 -23.46 31.42 -3.74
CA LEU A 96 -22.07 31.18 -3.32
C LEU A 96 -21.81 29.66 -3.26
N VAL A 97 -21.24 29.09 -4.32
CA VAL A 97 -20.82 27.68 -4.34
C VAL A 97 -19.51 27.54 -3.59
N PHE A 98 -19.60 26.96 -2.40
CA PHE A 98 -18.45 26.57 -1.59
C PHE A 98 -17.48 25.70 -2.42
N SER A 99 -16.26 26.21 -2.62
CA SER A 99 -15.04 25.51 -3.04
C SER A 99 -14.57 25.58 -4.52
N LYS A 100 -14.76 26.66 -5.28
CA LYS A 100 -13.86 26.94 -6.43
C LYS A 100 -13.43 28.41 -6.39
N PHE A 101 -12.28 28.62 -5.75
CA PHE A 101 -11.49 29.83 -5.92
C PHE A 101 -10.92 29.78 -7.33
N ASP A 102 -11.26 30.76 -8.17
CA ASP A 102 -10.52 31.02 -9.39
C ASP A 102 -9.28 31.81 -9.03
N PHE A 103 -8.13 31.14 -9.10
CA PHE A 103 -6.84 31.80 -8.99
C PHE A 103 -6.55 32.50 -10.31
N PRO A 104 -6.12 33.77 -10.32
CA PRO A 104 -5.64 34.40 -11.53
C PRO A 104 -4.52 33.55 -12.13
N GLU A 105 -4.58 33.33 -13.44
CA GLU A 105 -3.69 32.49 -14.24
C GLU A 105 -2.23 32.94 -14.05
N VAL A 106 -1.51 32.22 -13.19
CA VAL A 106 -0.06 32.36 -13.07
C VAL A 106 0.57 31.66 -14.26
N ASP A 107 1.09 32.43 -15.22
CA ASP A 107 1.88 32.00 -16.39
C ASP A 107 2.14 30.48 -16.49
N GLU A 108 1.23 29.78 -17.18
CA GLU A 108 1.30 28.35 -17.55
C GLU A 108 2.57 27.99 -18.36
N ASN A 109 3.34 28.99 -18.81
CA ASN A 109 4.58 28.81 -19.55
C ASN A 109 5.77 28.33 -18.69
N SER A 110 5.64 28.30 -17.36
CA SER A 110 6.64 27.73 -16.46
C SER A 110 6.40 26.24 -16.14
N LYS A 111 6.10 25.40 -17.15
CA LYS A 111 6.03 23.94 -16.97
C LYS A 111 7.35 23.44 -16.40
N LYS A 112 7.39 23.19 -15.09
CA LYS A 112 8.54 22.64 -14.38
C LYS A 112 8.94 21.36 -15.08
N LYS A 113 10.13 21.35 -15.70
CA LYS A 113 10.68 20.17 -16.39
C LYS A 113 10.50 18.96 -15.46
N GLY A 114 9.66 18.01 -15.89
CA GLY A 114 9.28 16.84 -15.09
C GLY A 114 10.49 16.00 -14.70
N HIS A 115 10.28 15.01 -13.82
CA HIS A 115 11.34 14.09 -13.41
C HIS A 115 11.91 13.34 -14.61
N VAL A 116 13.11 13.71 -15.04
CA VAL A 116 13.80 13.07 -16.17
C VAL A 116 14.39 11.73 -15.72
N ASP A 117 14.17 10.68 -16.52
CA ASP A 117 14.72 9.34 -16.28
C ASP A 117 16.27 9.35 -16.29
N PRO A 118 16.94 8.93 -15.19
CA PRO A 118 18.39 8.84 -15.13
C PRO A 118 19.02 8.00 -16.24
N MET A 119 18.32 6.99 -16.77
CA MET A 119 18.84 6.16 -17.86
C MET A 119 18.90 6.95 -19.18
N ARG A 120 17.87 7.76 -19.47
CA ARG A 120 17.84 8.64 -20.64
C ARG A 120 18.88 9.76 -20.53
N MET A 121 19.10 10.29 -19.32
CA MET A 121 20.16 11.28 -19.07
C MET A 121 21.55 10.67 -19.31
N LEU A 122 21.81 9.48 -18.78
CA LEU A 122 23.07 8.78 -19.01
C LEU A 122 23.35 8.58 -20.50
N GLN A 123 22.35 8.12 -21.25
CA GLN A 123 22.49 7.95 -22.71
C GLN A 123 22.76 9.28 -23.42
N LYS A 124 22.16 10.38 -22.98
CA LYS A 124 22.40 11.71 -23.58
C LYS A 124 23.84 12.16 -23.35
N VAL A 125 24.35 12.01 -22.13
CA VAL A 125 25.74 12.35 -21.77
C VAL A 125 26.75 11.45 -22.48
N GLU A 126 26.47 10.15 -22.58
CA GLU A 126 27.32 9.22 -23.33
C GLU A 126 27.36 9.56 -24.83
N LYS A 127 26.21 9.90 -25.42
CA LYS A 127 26.14 10.32 -26.83
C LYS A 127 26.90 11.62 -27.09
N SER A 128 26.82 12.61 -26.20
CA SER A 128 27.60 13.85 -26.36
C SER A 128 29.10 13.59 -26.25
N HIS A 129 29.53 12.78 -25.29
CA HIS A 129 30.94 12.39 -25.17
C HIS A 129 31.44 11.60 -26.39
N LYS A 130 30.64 10.68 -26.93
CA LYS A 130 30.99 9.93 -28.15
C LYS A 130 31.19 10.86 -29.33
N LYS A 131 30.28 11.81 -29.56
CA LYS A 131 30.42 12.82 -30.62
C LYS A 131 31.68 13.66 -30.48
N LEU A 132 32.03 14.07 -29.25
CA LEU A 132 33.27 14.81 -29.00
C LEU A 132 34.50 13.95 -29.34
N ARG A 133 34.53 12.67 -28.93
CA ARG A 133 35.63 11.75 -29.27
C ARG A 133 35.73 11.49 -30.77
N GLU A 134 34.60 11.35 -31.46
CA GLU A 134 34.59 11.18 -32.92
C GLU A 134 35.15 12.42 -33.63
N MET A 135 34.89 13.63 -33.13
CA MET A 135 35.49 14.85 -33.67
C MET A 135 36.99 14.98 -33.36
N GLU A 136 37.43 14.53 -32.19
CA GLU A 136 38.86 14.43 -31.84
C GLU A 136 39.58 13.45 -32.76
N ALA A 137 39.00 12.27 -33.01
CA ALA A 137 39.55 11.25 -33.90
C ALA A 137 39.65 11.72 -35.36
N ARG A 138 38.78 12.64 -35.79
CA ARG A 138 38.83 13.29 -37.11
C ARG A 138 39.84 14.46 -37.18
N GLY A 139 40.67 14.65 -36.16
CA GLY A 139 41.73 15.67 -36.13
C GLY A 139 41.26 17.09 -35.78
N ARG A 140 39.98 17.30 -35.41
CA ARG A 140 39.42 18.64 -35.10
C ARG A 140 39.62 19.02 -33.63
N ILE A 141 40.86 18.99 -33.15
CA ILE A 141 41.19 19.10 -31.73
C ILE A 141 40.85 20.50 -31.17
N GLU A 142 41.17 21.56 -31.90
CA GLU A 142 40.93 22.95 -31.48
C GLU A 142 39.43 23.25 -31.31
N LYS A 143 38.62 22.86 -32.31
CA LYS A 143 37.15 22.98 -32.26
C LYS A 143 36.56 22.22 -31.08
N VAL A 144 37.13 21.06 -30.72
CA VAL A 144 36.65 20.30 -29.55
C VAL A 144 37.01 21.01 -28.24
N LYS A 145 38.20 21.62 -28.14
CA LYS A 145 38.57 22.43 -26.97
C LYS A 145 37.62 23.62 -26.79
N GLU A 146 37.31 24.35 -27.86
CA GLU A 146 36.33 25.44 -27.83
C GLU A 146 34.94 24.96 -27.40
N ILE A 147 34.45 23.84 -27.95
CA ILE A 147 33.14 23.27 -27.58
C ILE A 147 33.13 22.87 -26.10
N LYS A 148 34.20 22.24 -25.60
CA LYS A 148 34.33 21.88 -24.18
C LYS A 148 34.29 23.11 -23.29
N GLN A 149 35.02 24.17 -23.65
CA GLN A 149 35.01 25.45 -22.92
C GLN A 149 33.62 26.08 -22.88
N LYS A 150 32.93 26.15 -24.03
CA LYS A 150 31.55 26.66 -24.11
C LYS A 150 30.61 25.84 -23.23
N LEU A 151 30.67 24.51 -23.31
CA LEU A 151 29.85 23.62 -22.46
C LEU A 151 30.12 23.81 -20.97
N THR A 152 31.38 23.99 -20.56
CA THR A 152 31.72 24.26 -19.16
C THR A 152 31.16 25.59 -18.69
N TRP A 153 31.30 26.65 -19.49
CA TRP A 153 30.75 27.97 -19.16
C TRP A 153 29.22 27.94 -19.09
N ASP A 154 28.55 27.34 -20.08
CA ASP A 154 27.09 27.17 -20.07
C ASP A 154 26.62 26.41 -18.84
N SER A 155 27.35 25.37 -18.42
CA SER A 155 27.03 24.60 -17.21
C SER A 155 27.16 25.46 -15.96
N THR A 156 28.23 26.26 -15.85
CA THR A 156 28.44 27.17 -14.72
C THR A 156 27.36 28.26 -14.65
N ILE A 157 26.98 28.85 -15.77
CA ILE A 157 25.92 29.87 -15.85
C ILE A 157 24.58 29.27 -15.43
N LYS A 158 24.22 28.09 -15.93
CA LYS A 158 22.98 27.40 -15.54
C LYS A 158 22.94 27.04 -14.05
N LYS A 159 24.07 26.61 -13.49
CA LYS A 159 24.19 26.35 -12.05
C LYS A 159 24.05 27.64 -11.23
N ALA A 160 24.65 28.75 -11.69
CA ALA A 160 24.52 30.06 -11.05
C ALA A 160 23.07 30.59 -11.11
N ALA A 161 22.37 30.35 -12.21
CA ALA A 161 20.95 30.64 -12.36
C ALA A 161 20.02 29.74 -11.51
N GLY A 162 20.59 28.77 -10.77
CA GLY A 162 19.84 27.85 -9.90
C GLY A 162 19.27 26.61 -10.61
N GLU A 163 19.58 26.39 -11.90
CA GLU A 163 19.16 25.18 -12.60
C GLU A 163 20.01 23.98 -12.14
N LYS A 164 19.33 22.88 -11.79
CA LYS A 164 19.97 21.63 -11.35
C LYS A 164 20.52 20.86 -12.54
N VAL A 165 21.75 21.16 -12.94
CA VAL A 165 22.50 20.44 -13.97
C VAL A 165 22.98 19.08 -13.42
N LYS A 166 22.60 17.96 -14.05
CA LYS A 166 22.89 16.59 -13.57
C LYS A 166 23.61 15.76 -14.64
N ASP A 167 24.78 16.20 -15.05
CA ASP A 167 25.49 15.59 -16.19
C ASP A 167 26.57 14.56 -15.78
N ASP A 168 26.77 14.31 -14.47
CA ASP A 168 27.81 13.41 -13.96
C ASP A 168 27.52 11.93 -14.25
N ILE A 169 28.39 11.30 -15.06
CA ILE A 169 28.26 9.91 -15.51
C ILE A 169 28.16 8.93 -14.33
N ASP A 170 29.03 9.06 -13.33
CA ASP A 170 29.09 8.11 -12.22
C ASP A 170 27.87 8.20 -11.30
N LEU A 171 27.36 9.41 -11.08
CA LEU A 171 26.13 9.61 -10.30
C LEU A 171 24.90 9.11 -11.05
N LEU A 172 24.85 9.30 -12.38
CA LEU A 172 23.79 8.76 -13.22
C LEU A 172 23.81 7.23 -13.24
N LYS A 173 24.99 6.59 -13.40
CA LYS A 173 25.15 5.13 -13.28
C LYS A 173 24.70 4.61 -11.91
N LYS A 174 25.09 5.28 -10.81
CA LYS A 174 24.64 4.93 -9.45
C LYS A 174 23.11 5.04 -9.33
N SER A 175 22.51 6.07 -9.91
CA SER A 175 21.06 6.28 -9.89
C SER A 175 20.32 5.18 -10.65
N VAL A 176 20.80 4.81 -11.85
CA VAL A 176 20.26 3.66 -12.61
C VAL A 176 20.38 2.37 -11.80
N ARG A 177 21.52 2.11 -11.15
CA ARG A 177 21.71 0.92 -10.28
C ARG A 177 20.72 0.93 -9.11
N LYS A 178 20.48 2.07 -8.46
CA LYS A 178 19.49 2.19 -7.37
C LYS A 178 18.09 1.82 -7.86
N ILE A 179 17.68 2.31 -9.03
CA ILE A 179 16.37 1.99 -9.63
C ILE A 179 16.27 0.49 -9.93
N LYS A 180 17.29 -0.10 -10.57
CA LYS A 180 17.36 -1.55 -10.84
C LYS A 180 17.26 -2.36 -9.54
N ASN A 181 18.00 -1.99 -8.51
CA ASN A 181 17.96 -2.66 -7.21
C ASN A 181 16.60 -2.54 -6.51
N ALA A 182 15.95 -1.39 -6.61
CA ALA A 182 14.60 -1.20 -6.09
C ALA A 182 13.59 -2.12 -6.79
N LYS A 183 13.64 -2.20 -8.13
CA LYS A 183 12.82 -3.12 -8.93
C LYS A 183 13.09 -4.58 -8.55
N ASN A 184 14.35 -4.98 -8.41
CA ASN A 184 14.73 -6.33 -8.00
C ASN A 184 14.23 -6.69 -6.60
N ARG A 185 14.32 -5.76 -5.63
CA ARG A 185 13.77 -5.96 -4.28
C ARG A 185 12.26 -6.14 -4.31
N SER A 186 11.56 -5.34 -5.14
CA SER A 186 10.12 -5.51 -5.33
C SER A 186 9.80 -6.86 -5.95
N LYS A 187 10.47 -7.25 -7.04
CA LYS A 187 10.31 -8.55 -7.70
C LYS A 187 10.47 -9.72 -6.71
N LYS A 188 11.58 -9.75 -5.96
CA LYS A 188 11.82 -10.77 -4.92
C LYS A 188 10.71 -10.86 -3.87
N LYS A 189 10.21 -9.71 -3.40
CA LYS A 189 9.09 -9.67 -2.43
C LYS A 189 7.80 -10.22 -3.03
N TRP A 190 7.55 -10.00 -4.32
CA TRP A 190 6.37 -10.55 -4.98
C TRP A 190 6.47 -12.06 -5.17
N GLU A 191 7.62 -12.55 -5.64
CA GLU A 191 7.91 -13.99 -5.74
C GLU A 191 7.81 -14.69 -4.38
N GLU A 192 8.34 -14.08 -3.32
CA GLU A 192 8.24 -14.62 -1.96
C GLU A 192 6.78 -14.69 -1.47
N ARG A 193 5.95 -13.68 -1.79
CA ARG A 193 4.52 -13.72 -1.46
C ARG A 193 3.79 -14.84 -2.19
N GLU A 194 4.11 -15.03 -3.46
CA GLU A 194 3.52 -16.10 -4.28
C GLU A 194 3.91 -17.48 -3.76
N LYS A 195 5.21 -17.71 -3.50
CA LYS A 195 5.71 -18.95 -2.88
C LYS A 195 5.04 -19.22 -1.54
N ASN A 196 4.94 -18.21 -0.67
CA ASN A 196 4.26 -18.36 0.62
C ASN A 196 2.76 -18.68 0.47
N LYS A 197 2.09 -18.16 -0.56
CA LYS A 197 0.68 -18.49 -0.85
C LYS A 197 0.55 -19.96 -1.23
N VAL A 198 1.38 -20.43 -2.16
CA VAL A 198 1.40 -21.82 -2.63
C VAL A 198 1.71 -22.78 -1.47
N GLN A 199 2.76 -22.50 -0.70
CA GLN A 199 3.13 -23.30 0.47
C GLN A 199 1.98 -23.43 1.48
N LYS A 200 1.29 -22.31 1.80
CA LYS A 200 0.13 -22.35 2.70
C LYS A 200 -1.03 -23.19 2.16
N MET A 201 -1.28 -23.13 0.85
CA MET A 201 -2.30 -23.95 0.21
C MET A 201 -1.92 -25.44 0.29
N GLU A 202 -0.68 -25.78 -0.03
CA GLU A 202 -0.18 -27.16 0.06
C GLU A 202 -0.20 -27.69 1.50
N GLU A 203 0.24 -26.91 2.48
CA GLU A 203 0.20 -27.29 3.89
C GLU A 203 -1.24 -27.56 4.37
N ALA A 204 -2.20 -26.72 3.97
CA ALA A 204 -3.61 -26.92 4.30
C ALA A 204 -4.16 -28.21 3.65
N GLN A 205 -3.80 -28.47 2.40
CA GLN A 205 -4.18 -29.70 1.71
C GLN A 205 -3.52 -30.94 2.33
N LYS A 206 -2.23 -30.88 2.69
CA LYS A 206 -1.50 -31.95 3.41
C LYS A 206 -2.15 -32.24 4.75
N LYS A 207 -2.51 -31.22 5.53
CA LYS A 207 -3.26 -31.37 6.80
C LYS A 207 -4.64 -32.02 6.58
N ARG A 208 -5.35 -31.66 5.51
CA ARG A 208 -6.64 -32.30 5.17
C ARG A 208 -6.46 -33.78 4.81
N LYS A 209 -5.47 -34.11 3.98
CA LYS A 209 -5.17 -35.49 3.56
C LYS A 209 -4.80 -36.37 4.76
N THR A 210 -3.92 -35.89 5.64
CA THR A 210 -3.52 -36.61 6.86
C THR A 210 -4.69 -36.83 7.82
N ASN A 211 -5.51 -35.81 8.07
CA ASN A 211 -6.72 -35.96 8.89
C ASN A 211 -7.71 -36.96 8.30
N LEU A 212 -7.89 -36.98 6.98
CA LEU A 212 -8.79 -37.93 6.33
C LEU A 212 -8.25 -39.37 6.42
N LEU A 213 -6.94 -39.55 6.27
CA LEU A 213 -6.28 -40.84 6.44
C LEU A 213 -6.42 -41.35 7.88
N ASN A 214 -6.20 -40.48 8.87
CA ASN A 214 -6.36 -40.82 10.29
C ASN A 214 -7.81 -41.22 10.59
N LYS A 215 -8.81 -40.49 10.07
CA LYS A 215 -10.23 -40.88 10.18
C LYS A 215 -10.51 -42.25 9.56
N LYS A 216 -9.93 -42.57 8.40
CA LYS A 216 -10.08 -43.90 7.77
C LYS A 216 -9.47 -45.01 8.65
N LYS A 217 -8.24 -44.81 9.14
CA LYS A 217 -7.55 -45.74 10.05
C LYS A 217 -8.32 -45.94 11.36
N GLU A 218 -8.84 -44.87 11.96
CA GLU A 218 -9.67 -44.96 13.17
C GLU A 218 -10.97 -45.73 12.94
N LYS A 219 -11.65 -45.52 11.81
CA LYS A 219 -12.84 -46.30 11.44
C LYS A 219 -12.51 -47.79 11.32
N GLN A 220 -11.41 -48.14 10.66
CA GLN A 220 -10.94 -49.53 10.55
C GLN A 220 -10.62 -50.11 11.93
N LYS A 221 -9.84 -49.41 12.77
CA LYS A 221 -9.55 -49.82 14.15
C LYS A 221 -10.82 -50.03 14.98
N LYS A 222 -11.82 -49.15 14.86
CA LYS A 222 -13.13 -49.30 15.53
C LYS A 222 -13.89 -50.55 15.03
N LYS A 223 -13.86 -50.85 13.72
CA LYS A 223 -14.46 -52.08 13.17
C LYS A 223 -13.77 -53.32 13.73
N VAL A 224 -12.44 -53.38 13.70
CA VAL A 224 -11.66 -54.50 14.25
C VAL A 224 -11.97 -54.70 15.74
N LYS A 225 -11.93 -53.63 16.55
CA LYS A 225 -12.29 -53.69 17.98
C LYS A 225 -13.71 -54.23 18.21
N LYS A 226 -14.68 -53.88 17.37
CA LYS A 226 -16.06 -54.41 17.47
C LYS A 226 -16.14 -55.89 17.14
N LEU A 227 -15.34 -56.38 16.18
CA LEU A 227 -15.31 -57.80 15.80
C LEU A 227 -14.64 -58.66 16.87
N ILE A 228 -13.54 -58.19 17.46
CA ILE A 228 -12.87 -58.84 18.61
C ILE A 228 -13.85 -58.96 19.78
N LYS A 229 -14.56 -57.88 20.16
CA LYS A 229 -15.58 -57.90 21.22
C LYS A 229 -16.72 -58.89 20.97
N LYS A 230 -16.99 -59.23 19.71
CA LYS A 230 -18.03 -60.20 19.32
C LYS A 230 -17.48 -61.62 19.14
N GLY A 231 -16.21 -61.86 19.49
CA GLY A 231 -15.54 -63.17 19.33
C GLY A 231 -15.33 -63.60 17.86
N ARG A 232 -15.57 -62.71 16.88
CA ARG A 232 -15.47 -63.04 15.44
C ARG A 232 -14.05 -62.94 14.89
N ILE A 233 -13.17 -62.27 15.61
CA ILE A 233 -11.73 -62.20 15.33
C ILE A 233 -11.04 -62.57 16.63
N VAL A 234 -10.30 -63.68 16.59
CA VAL A 234 -9.35 -64.05 17.64
C VAL A 234 -8.05 -63.34 17.27
N THR A 235 -7.67 -62.36 18.09
CA THR A 235 -6.34 -61.73 18.04
C THR A 235 -5.48 -62.30 19.12
#